data_AF-A0A954QCK5-F1
#
_entry.id   AF-A0A954QCK5-F1
#
_cell.length_a   1.000
_cell.length_b   1.000
_cell.length_c   1.000
_cell.angle_alpha   90.00
_cell.angle_beta   90.00
_cell.angle_gamma   90.00
#
_symmetry.space_group_name_H-M   'P 1'
#
loop_
_entity.id
_entity.type
_entity.pdbx_description
1 polymer ?
#
loop_
_entity_poly.entity_id
_entity_poly.type
_entity_poly.pdbx_seq_one_letter_code
_entity_poly.pdbx_strand_id
1 'polypeptide(L)'
;MRTLMPQHVTAGLSLLFVGTFACMAAADTKPEQADVTVSEEPGQRVVREEILPDEMQPEDGFAFRARLRLDRQGDRDSDASRCRLLEDGKPLPLPQSRHAEIREQGGGRYSHWTASQLYFSASDSSDPRTNGRKYELVSSEDFVRKTAHLTATSDSTSFAIAVPEGTRVRPLRIVLQNLDTRRAVVPRLVRRGEPDITSAAAIVESITNAEMTDEQRAVAIWKFLVDWRYHDYPAEERGEVHDPVKLINVYGYGFCDDSAAAFCALANQAGMKSRSYGLSGHVVAEAYFDDAWHMFDPDHEVVYRTDDGTIASVAQLEQHPEWITRIPTDPLGVASKRMAELYTTRDDNRLYQAASSPAAVLRPVLGAADRVVFDFTDTRRIHRRGGLDRPLPQSFANGTRTQSISLPGSAGDVPKSVQIRWPYAILGGKVAIPSIHPRDNAALFISNDGEVFEPLDIVTQEAQAEASFDDWIQRQRSATYSFWLKAGHAPLSCQLDTYFQFAPRSLAQVRPGLNDFDLFLEGIDNNSSSGARRVRVELLWEELTQAEATLP
;
A
#
# COMPACT_ATOMS: atom_id res chain seq x y z
N MET A 1 19.04 -63.99 -1.21
CA MET A 1 19.36 -63.48 -2.56
C MET A 1 18.08 -62.87 -3.10
N ARG A 2 18.15 -61.58 -3.41
CA ARG A 2 17.04 -60.60 -3.36
C ARG A 2 16.00 -60.77 -4.47
N THR A 3 14.72 -60.68 -4.10
CA THR A 3 13.57 -60.44 -4.98
C THR A 3 13.20 -58.95 -4.95
N LEU A 4 12.91 -58.40 -6.13
CA LEU A 4 12.69 -56.98 -6.43
C LEU A 4 11.32 -56.47 -5.94
N MET A 5 11.31 -55.27 -5.37
CA MET A 5 10.13 -54.41 -5.20
C MET A 5 10.04 -53.42 -6.38
N PRO A 6 8.84 -53.01 -6.84
CA PRO A 6 8.67 -51.89 -7.76
C PRO A 6 8.54 -50.55 -7.00
N GLN A 7 9.28 -49.54 -7.45
CA GLN A 7 9.19 -48.16 -6.96
C GLN A 7 8.27 -47.31 -7.84
N HIS A 8 7.47 -46.48 -7.18
CA HIS A 8 6.63 -45.44 -7.74
C HIS A 8 7.46 -44.36 -8.43
N VAL A 9 7.04 -43.91 -9.61
CA VAL A 9 7.58 -42.74 -10.31
C VAL A 9 6.59 -41.59 -10.19
N THR A 10 6.93 -40.60 -9.37
CA THR A 10 6.36 -39.25 -9.38
C THR A 10 7.18 -38.39 -10.34
N ALA A 11 6.57 -37.93 -11.42
CA ALA A 11 7.19 -36.99 -12.36
C ALA A 11 6.91 -35.55 -11.91
N GLY A 12 7.93 -34.86 -11.40
CA GLY A 12 7.97 -33.41 -11.29
C GLY A 12 8.51 -32.82 -12.59
N LEU A 13 7.74 -31.96 -13.24
CA LEU A 13 8.12 -31.32 -14.49
C LEU A 13 8.68 -29.92 -14.17
N SER A 14 10.01 -29.81 -14.12
CA SER A 14 10.73 -28.53 -14.15
C SER A 14 10.98 -28.15 -15.61
N LEU A 15 10.31 -27.12 -16.12
CA LEU A 15 10.68 -26.51 -17.40
C LEU A 15 11.57 -25.28 -17.15
N LEU A 16 12.86 -25.42 -17.46
CA LEU A 16 13.72 -24.29 -17.79
C LEU A 16 13.34 -23.80 -19.20
N PHE A 17 12.94 -22.54 -19.33
CA PHE A 17 12.87 -21.87 -20.62
C PHE A 17 14.13 -21.02 -20.82
N VAL A 18 14.94 -21.43 -21.80
CA VAL A 18 15.91 -20.56 -22.48
C VAL A 18 15.34 -20.32 -23.87
N GLY A 19 14.83 -19.12 -24.11
CA GLY A 19 14.29 -18.70 -25.40
C GLY A 19 14.77 -17.29 -25.73
N THR A 20 15.78 -17.19 -26.57
CA THR A 20 16.27 -15.93 -27.13
C THR A 20 15.32 -15.49 -28.24
N PHE A 21 14.66 -14.34 -28.09
CA PHE A 21 13.89 -13.70 -29.15
C PHE A 21 14.53 -12.36 -29.54
N ALA A 22 14.79 -12.19 -30.83
CA ALA A 22 15.15 -10.92 -31.44
C ALA A 22 13.86 -10.20 -31.86
N CYS A 23 13.52 -9.11 -31.16
CA CYS A 23 12.51 -8.15 -31.59
C CYS A 23 13.21 -6.98 -32.31
N MET A 24 12.55 -6.34 -33.28
CA MET A 24 13.09 -5.16 -33.98
C MET A 24 13.36 -4.05 -32.96
N ALA A 25 14.64 -3.76 -32.75
CA ALA A 25 15.15 -2.85 -31.74
C ALA A 25 14.75 -1.39 -32.04
N ALA A 26 13.88 -0.81 -31.21
CA ALA A 26 14.22 0.50 -30.67
C ALA A 26 15.59 0.34 -29.99
N ALA A 27 16.56 1.23 -30.26
CA ALA A 27 17.94 1.07 -29.83
C ALA A 27 18.00 0.63 -28.35
N ASP A 28 18.28 -0.66 -28.15
CA ASP A 28 18.22 -1.34 -26.85
C ASP A 28 19.53 -1.02 -26.14
N THR A 29 19.68 0.25 -25.74
CA THR A 29 20.78 0.66 -24.87
C THR A 29 20.51 0.02 -23.53
N LYS A 30 21.17 -1.11 -23.28
CA LYS A 30 21.18 -1.79 -21.98
C LYS A 30 21.37 -0.72 -20.88
N PRO A 31 20.47 -0.63 -19.90
CA PRO A 31 20.51 0.45 -18.91
C PRO A 31 21.86 0.49 -18.21
N GLU A 32 22.33 1.70 -17.94
CA GLU A 32 23.59 1.93 -17.26
C GLU A 32 23.50 1.35 -15.85
N GLN A 33 24.50 0.57 -15.44
CA GLN A 33 24.55 0.02 -14.09
C GLN A 33 25.10 1.09 -13.15
N ALA A 34 24.28 1.56 -12.20
CA ALA A 34 24.73 2.53 -11.22
C ALA A 34 25.50 1.88 -10.08
N ASP A 35 26.53 2.57 -9.60
CA ASP A 35 27.16 2.26 -8.32
C ASP A 35 26.19 2.57 -7.19
N VAL A 36 25.92 1.56 -6.36
CA VAL A 36 25.09 1.70 -5.16
C VAL A 36 25.99 1.61 -3.94
N THR A 37 25.94 2.65 -3.10
CA THR A 37 26.59 2.63 -1.78
C THR A 37 25.53 2.36 -0.72
N VAL A 38 25.76 1.35 0.12
CA VAL A 38 24.85 1.02 1.22
C VAL A 38 25.51 1.38 2.55
N SER A 39 24.87 2.25 3.33
CA SER A 39 25.27 2.51 4.72
C SER A 39 24.44 1.69 5.68
N GLU A 40 25.03 1.25 6.79
CA GLU A 40 24.37 0.45 7.81
C GLU A 40 24.42 1.15 9.18
N GLU A 41 23.29 1.14 9.89
CA GLU A 41 23.14 1.69 11.23
C GLU A 41 22.43 0.63 12.10
N PRO A 42 23.13 -0.02 13.05
CA PRO A 42 22.47 -0.93 13.98
C PRO A 42 21.57 -0.13 14.93
N GLY A 43 20.44 -0.72 15.28
CA GLY A 43 19.52 -0.13 16.23
C GLY A 43 18.75 -1.20 16.99
N GLN A 44 18.13 -0.78 18.08
CA GLN A 44 17.26 -1.61 18.90
C GLN A 44 16.00 -0.82 19.22
N ARG A 45 14.86 -1.50 19.26
CA ARG A 45 13.58 -0.94 19.73
C ARG A 45 12.84 -1.92 20.60
N VAL A 46 11.90 -1.40 21.39
CA VAL A 46 10.91 -2.23 22.09
C VAL A 46 9.62 -2.23 21.25
N VAL A 47 9.21 -3.42 20.82
CA VAL A 47 7.91 -3.67 20.20
C VAL A 47 6.92 -4.05 21.29
N ARG A 48 5.69 -3.54 21.18
CA ARG A 48 4.62 -3.70 22.18
C ARG A 48 3.34 -4.16 21.49
N GLU A 49 2.67 -5.13 22.08
CA GLU A 49 1.30 -5.51 21.74
C GLU A 49 0.43 -5.31 22.98
N GLU A 50 -0.60 -4.47 22.86
CA GLU A 50 -1.64 -4.37 23.87
C GLU A 50 -2.61 -5.55 23.73
N ILE A 51 -2.91 -6.21 24.84
CA ILE A 51 -3.85 -7.33 24.88
C ILE A 51 -5.20 -6.77 25.32
N LEU A 52 -6.16 -6.76 24.40
CA LEU A 52 -7.48 -6.18 24.66
C LEU A 52 -8.35 -7.16 25.45
N PRO A 53 -9.30 -6.68 26.28
CA PRO A 53 -10.20 -7.55 27.04
C PRO A 53 -10.95 -8.59 26.20
N ASP A 54 -11.36 -8.24 24.98
CA ASP A 54 -12.08 -9.14 24.07
C ASP A 54 -11.18 -10.26 23.47
N GLU A 55 -9.86 -10.11 23.57
CA GLU A 55 -8.89 -11.12 23.15
C GLU A 55 -8.59 -12.11 24.28
N MET A 56 -8.97 -11.78 25.51
CA MET A 56 -8.77 -12.61 26.69
C MET A 56 -9.97 -13.53 26.89
N GLN A 57 -9.69 -14.81 27.05
CA GLN A 57 -10.68 -15.82 27.36
C GLN A 57 -10.36 -16.42 28.73
N PRO A 58 -11.35 -16.53 29.63
CA PRO A 58 -11.16 -17.26 30.87
C PRO A 58 -10.79 -18.71 30.52
N GLU A 59 -9.83 -19.23 31.26
CA GLU A 59 -9.41 -20.61 31.15
C GLU A 59 -9.89 -21.37 32.39
N ASP A 60 -9.00 -21.92 33.20
CA ASP A 60 -9.32 -22.63 34.43
C ASP A 60 -8.62 -21.94 35.61
N GLY A 61 -9.23 -22.01 36.80
CA GLY A 61 -8.75 -21.31 37.99
C GLY A 61 -8.49 -19.81 37.75
N PHE A 62 -7.28 -19.34 38.04
CA PHE A 62 -6.86 -17.95 37.83
C PHE A 62 -6.32 -17.65 36.42
N ALA A 63 -6.27 -18.65 35.53
CA ALA A 63 -5.66 -18.50 34.23
C ALA A 63 -6.62 -17.89 33.20
N PHE A 64 -6.04 -17.03 32.38
CA PHE A 64 -6.63 -16.50 31.16
C PHE A 64 -5.72 -16.85 29.99
N ARG A 65 -6.33 -17.11 28.83
CA ARG A 65 -5.61 -17.23 27.57
C ARG A 65 -5.90 -16.01 26.70
N ALA A 66 -4.90 -15.48 26.02
CA ALA A 66 -5.07 -14.42 25.05
C ALA A 66 -4.47 -14.81 23.70
N ARG A 67 -5.10 -14.33 22.63
CA ARG A 67 -4.57 -14.47 21.27
C ARG A 67 -3.65 -13.29 20.97
N LEU A 68 -2.42 -13.59 20.56
CA LEU A 68 -1.40 -12.61 20.21
C LEU A 68 -1.32 -12.42 18.70
N ARG A 69 -0.83 -11.24 18.31
CA ARG A 69 -0.51 -10.81 16.95
C ARG A 69 0.99 -10.54 16.79
N LEU A 70 1.72 -10.35 17.88
CA LEU A 70 3.16 -10.16 17.90
C LEU A 70 3.86 -11.49 17.56
N ASP A 71 4.22 -11.65 16.29
CA ASP A 71 4.93 -12.83 15.78
C ASP A 71 6.33 -12.99 16.38
N ARG A 72 6.37 -13.71 17.50
CA ARG A 72 7.56 -14.03 18.31
C ARG A 72 7.49 -15.47 18.76
N GLN A 73 8.62 -16.16 18.81
CA GLN A 73 8.62 -17.54 19.30
C GLN A 73 8.24 -17.59 20.79
N GLY A 74 7.39 -18.54 21.14
CA GLY A 74 6.96 -18.79 22.51
C GLY A 74 7.83 -19.82 23.24
N ASP A 75 7.50 -20.04 24.51
CA ASP A 75 8.12 -21.00 25.42
C ASP A 75 7.98 -22.45 24.95
N ARG A 76 7.01 -22.76 24.08
CA ARG A 76 6.87 -24.08 23.46
C ARG A 76 7.85 -24.29 22.32
N ASP A 77 8.10 -23.24 21.55
CA ASP A 77 8.79 -23.30 20.26
C ASP A 77 10.28 -22.94 20.38
N SER A 78 10.74 -22.56 21.59
CA SER A 78 12.10 -22.14 21.90
C SER A 78 12.47 -22.44 23.36
N ASP A 79 13.76 -22.43 23.70
CA ASP A 79 14.23 -22.64 25.07
C ASP A 79 13.75 -21.55 26.05
N ALA A 80 13.34 -20.38 25.55
CA ALA A 80 12.79 -19.28 26.33
C ALA A 80 12.11 -18.22 25.44
N SER A 81 10.86 -17.85 25.75
CA SER A 81 10.25 -16.66 25.18
C SER A 81 11.07 -15.41 25.50
N ARG A 82 11.27 -14.59 24.47
CA ARG A 82 11.92 -13.28 24.55
C ARG A 82 10.93 -12.15 24.80
N CYS A 83 9.71 -12.47 25.22
CA CYS A 83 8.69 -11.48 25.54
C CYS A 83 8.56 -11.30 27.07
N ARG A 84 8.06 -10.12 27.46
CA ARG A 84 7.68 -9.80 28.84
C ARG A 84 6.26 -9.28 28.86
N LEU A 85 5.45 -9.77 29.80
CA LEU A 85 4.10 -9.26 30.01
C LEU A 85 4.15 -8.15 31.05
N LEU A 86 3.59 -6.99 30.71
CA LEU A 86 3.45 -5.83 31.59
C LEU A 86 2.00 -5.71 32.04
N GLU A 87 1.81 -5.32 33.31
CA GLU A 87 0.55 -4.88 33.90
C GLU A 87 0.73 -3.41 34.33
N ASP A 88 -0.04 -2.49 33.75
CA ASP A 88 0.09 -1.04 33.94
C ASP A 88 1.53 -0.53 33.76
N GLY A 89 2.19 -1.05 32.73
CA GLY A 89 3.59 -0.75 32.38
C GLY A 89 4.64 -1.42 33.27
N LYS A 90 4.24 -2.18 34.30
CA LYS A 90 5.15 -2.91 35.20
C LYS A 90 5.26 -4.38 34.80
N PRO A 91 6.47 -4.96 34.71
CA PRO A 91 6.60 -6.38 34.39
C PRO A 91 5.91 -7.27 35.42
N LEU A 92 5.13 -8.23 34.93
CA LEU A 92 4.63 -9.31 35.77
C LEU A 92 5.80 -10.25 36.16
N PRO A 93 5.80 -10.76 37.40
CA PRO A 93 7.00 -11.27 38.04
C PRO A 93 7.44 -12.66 37.60
N LEU A 94 6.54 -13.47 37.04
CA LEU A 94 6.74 -14.92 36.90
C LEU A 94 6.53 -15.41 35.45
N PRO A 95 7.46 -15.10 34.52
CA PRO A 95 7.45 -15.64 33.15
C PRO A 95 7.66 -17.15 33.13
N GLN A 96 7.40 -17.78 31.97
CA GLN A 96 7.66 -19.21 31.71
C GLN A 96 7.00 -20.15 32.72
N SER A 97 5.91 -19.71 33.35
CA SER A 97 5.19 -20.51 34.34
C SER A 97 4.46 -21.65 33.66
N ARG A 98 4.47 -22.84 34.27
CA ARG A 98 3.66 -23.97 33.79
C ARG A 98 2.18 -23.60 33.84
N HIS A 99 1.39 -23.99 32.85
CA HIS A 99 -0.04 -23.64 32.81
C HIS A 99 -0.80 -24.07 34.08
N ALA A 100 -0.44 -25.22 34.68
CA ALA A 100 -1.02 -25.65 35.96
C ALA A 100 -0.77 -24.64 37.10
N GLU A 101 0.43 -24.06 37.19
CA GLU A 101 0.75 -23.06 38.21
C GLU A 101 0.01 -21.75 37.97
N ILE A 102 -0.19 -21.35 36.71
CA ILE A 102 -1.00 -20.18 36.38
C ILE A 102 -2.45 -20.38 36.86
N ARG A 103 -3.03 -21.55 36.60
CA ARG A 103 -4.40 -21.92 37.04
C ARG A 103 -4.54 -21.94 38.56
N GLU A 104 -3.62 -22.61 39.23
CA GLU A 104 -3.74 -22.93 40.66
C GLU A 104 -3.29 -21.78 41.56
N GLN A 105 -2.29 -21.01 41.15
CA GLN A 105 -1.62 -20.03 42.01
C GLN A 105 -1.85 -18.58 41.56
N GLY A 106 -2.10 -18.34 40.28
CA GLY A 106 -2.24 -17.00 39.72
C GLY A 106 -1.02 -16.11 40.04
N GLY A 107 -1.25 -14.90 40.53
CA GLY A 107 -0.22 -14.04 41.10
C GLY A 107 0.76 -13.45 40.08
N GLY A 108 0.29 -13.13 38.88
CA GLY A 108 1.13 -12.57 37.82
C GLY A 108 2.00 -13.60 37.10
N ARG A 109 1.67 -14.89 37.21
CA ARG A 109 2.29 -15.96 36.43
C ARG A 109 1.81 -15.92 34.99
N TYR A 110 2.74 -16.14 34.06
CA TYR A 110 2.41 -16.23 32.64
C TYR A 110 3.36 -17.12 31.86
N SER A 111 2.89 -17.59 30.70
CA SER A 111 3.66 -18.25 29.66
C SER A 111 3.23 -17.72 28.29
N HIS A 112 4.19 -17.15 27.57
CA HIS A 112 4.02 -16.86 26.15
C HIS A 112 4.20 -18.18 25.43
N TRP A 113 3.13 -18.96 25.28
CA TRP A 113 3.19 -20.36 24.93
C TRP A 113 3.64 -20.59 23.48
N THR A 114 3.01 -19.92 22.52
CA THR A 114 3.35 -19.97 21.08
C THR A 114 3.30 -18.56 20.52
N ALA A 115 3.72 -18.38 19.26
CA ALA A 115 3.68 -17.09 18.57
C ALA A 115 2.32 -16.40 18.48
N SER A 116 1.23 -17.09 18.82
CA SER A 116 -0.12 -16.54 18.80
C SER A 116 -0.88 -16.75 20.12
N GLN A 117 -0.24 -17.29 21.16
CA GLN A 117 -0.97 -17.67 22.38
C GLN A 117 -0.20 -17.36 23.66
N LEU A 118 -0.86 -16.64 24.55
CA LEU A 118 -0.43 -16.31 25.90
C LEU A 118 -1.34 -17.00 26.92
N TYR A 119 -0.76 -17.53 28.00
CA TYR A 119 -1.48 -17.88 29.22
C TYR A 119 -0.98 -16.98 30.34
N PHE A 120 -1.86 -16.36 31.13
CA PHE A 120 -1.45 -15.47 32.21
C PHE A 120 -2.52 -15.33 33.29
N SER A 121 -2.14 -14.67 34.39
CA SER A 121 -3.02 -14.23 35.47
C SER A 121 -2.65 -12.79 35.85
N ALA A 122 -3.60 -12.01 36.36
CA ALA A 122 -3.31 -10.70 36.94
C ALA A 122 -2.40 -10.82 38.16
N SER A 123 -1.69 -9.75 38.52
CA SER A 123 -0.75 -9.75 39.66
C SER A 123 -1.41 -10.11 41.00
N ASP A 124 -2.69 -9.79 41.16
CA ASP A 124 -3.53 -10.09 42.32
C ASP A 124 -4.59 -11.18 42.02
N SER A 125 -4.45 -11.87 40.89
CA SER A 125 -5.37 -12.92 40.42
C SER A 125 -6.82 -12.46 40.17
N SER A 126 -7.06 -11.15 40.04
CA SER A 126 -8.34 -10.60 39.57
C SER A 126 -8.59 -10.91 38.08
N ASP A 127 -9.85 -10.77 37.62
CA ASP A 127 -10.20 -10.95 36.20
C ASP A 127 -9.61 -9.80 35.35
N PRO A 128 -8.63 -10.08 34.47
CA PRO A 128 -7.92 -9.05 33.70
C PRO A 128 -8.79 -8.34 32.67
N ARG A 129 -9.98 -8.86 32.34
CA ARG A 129 -10.92 -8.21 31.41
C ARG A 129 -11.69 -7.06 32.06
N THR A 130 -11.78 -7.07 33.39
CA THR A 130 -12.68 -6.16 34.13
C THR A 130 -12.00 -5.40 35.26
N ASN A 131 -10.75 -5.74 35.59
CA ASN A 131 -9.99 -5.07 36.65
C ASN A 131 -9.48 -3.66 36.28
N GLY A 132 -9.69 -3.22 35.04
CA GLY A 132 -9.34 -1.89 34.56
C GLY A 132 -7.84 -1.66 34.32
N ARG A 133 -7.02 -2.71 34.33
CA ARG A 133 -5.57 -2.63 34.10
C ARG A 133 -5.22 -2.82 32.63
N LYS A 134 -4.11 -2.22 32.21
CA LYS A 134 -3.56 -2.38 30.87
C LYS A 134 -2.55 -3.52 30.83
N TYR A 135 -2.73 -4.47 29.90
CA TYR A 135 -1.82 -5.57 29.69
C TYR A 135 -1.08 -5.42 28.36
N GLU A 136 0.25 -5.48 28.39
CA GLU A 136 1.09 -5.33 27.19
C GLU A 136 2.16 -6.42 27.13
N LEU A 137 2.22 -7.14 26.02
CA LEU A 137 3.34 -8.00 25.70
C LEU A 137 4.43 -7.18 25.02
N VAL A 138 5.64 -7.16 25.57
CA VAL A 138 6.77 -6.40 25.03
C VAL A 138 7.94 -7.29 24.66
N SER A 139 8.66 -6.92 23.61
CA SER A 139 9.85 -7.65 23.12
C SER A 139 10.84 -6.66 22.52
N SER A 140 12.14 -6.84 22.76
CA SER A 140 13.17 -6.08 22.05
C SER A 140 13.35 -6.64 20.63
N GLU A 141 13.55 -5.74 19.69
CA GLU A 141 13.85 -6.05 18.29
C GLU A 141 15.12 -5.31 17.90
N ASP A 142 16.15 -6.08 17.55
CA ASP A 142 17.36 -5.54 16.95
C ASP A 142 17.12 -5.43 15.45
N PHE A 143 17.73 -4.44 14.84
CA PHE A 143 17.69 -4.27 13.41
C PHE A 143 18.97 -3.64 12.92
N VAL A 144 19.30 -3.91 11.67
CA VAL A 144 20.27 -3.12 10.91
C VAL A 144 19.48 -2.29 9.94
N ARG A 145 19.46 -0.97 10.15
CA ARG A 145 18.90 -0.03 9.18
C ARG A 145 19.90 0.14 8.05
N LYS A 146 19.43 -0.06 6.83
CA LYS A 146 20.23 0.11 5.62
C LYS A 146 19.69 1.25 4.79
N THR A 147 20.60 2.03 4.23
CA THR A 147 20.27 3.07 3.24
C THR A 147 21.12 2.85 2.01
N ALA A 148 20.47 2.47 0.91
CA ALA A 148 21.11 2.45 -0.40
C ALA A 148 21.01 3.84 -1.03
N HIS A 149 22.15 4.38 -1.47
CA HIS A 149 22.23 5.64 -2.20
C HIS A 149 22.75 5.39 -3.61
N LEU A 150 22.09 6.03 -4.59
CA LEU A 150 22.56 6.09 -5.97
C LEU A 150 22.15 7.42 -6.63
N THR A 151 22.84 7.77 -7.72
CA THR A 151 22.45 8.90 -8.57
C THR A 151 22.32 8.39 -9.99
N ALA A 152 21.12 8.46 -10.55
CA ALA A 152 20.90 8.18 -11.96
C ALA A 152 21.19 9.42 -12.80
N THR A 153 21.90 9.22 -13.90
CA THR A 153 22.34 10.25 -14.85
C THR A 153 21.85 10.01 -16.28
N SER A 154 21.38 8.81 -16.58
CA SER A 154 20.87 8.39 -17.88
C SER A 154 19.34 8.30 -17.88
N ASP A 155 18.72 8.24 -19.06
CA ASP A 155 17.26 8.09 -19.17
C ASP A 155 16.75 6.75 -18.62
N SER A 156 17.64 5.76 -18.49
CA SER A 156 17.38 4.49 -17.81
C SER A 156 18.64 4.01 -17.07
N THR A 157 18.50 3.72 -15.78
CA THR A 157 19.57 3.25 -14.90
C THR A 157 19.13 2.00 -14.14
N SER A 158 19.96 0.97 -14.07
CA SER A 158 19.66 -0.26 -13.32
C SER A 158 20.63 -0.45 -12.15
N PHE A 159 20.16 -1.11 -11.11
CA PHE A 159 20.98 -1.50 -9.97
C PHE A 159 20.37 -2.67 -9.22
N ALA A 160 21.18 -3.37 -8.42
CA ALA A 160 20.72 -4.52 -7.64
C ALA A 160 21.02 -4.34 -6.16
N ILE A 161 20.09 -4.80 -5.31
CA ILE A 161 20.28 -4.90 -3.86
C ILE A 161 20.05 -6.35 -3.46
N ALA A 162 21.06 -6.98 -2.88
CA ALA A 162 20.96 -8.34 -2.35
C ALA A 162 20.65 -8.28 -0.85
N VAL A 163 19.58 -8.95 -0.45
CA VAL A 163 19.24 -9.20 0.96
C VAL A 163 19.26 -10.71 1.18
N PRO A 164 19.87 -11.24 2.26
CA PRO A 164 19.89 -12.68 2.50
C PRO A 164 18.48 -13.28 2.54
N GLU A 165 18.31 -14.44 1.92
CA GLU A 165 17.04 -15.18 1.93
C GLU A 165 16.57 -15.45 3.37
N GLY A 166 15.26 -15.37 3.59
CA GLY A 166 14.64 -15.56 4.92
C GLY A 166 14.81 -14.38 5.90
N THR A 167 15.56 -13.33 5.55
CA THR A 167 15.64 -12.10 6.36
C THR A 167 14.26 -11.44 6.46
N ARG A 168 13.84 -11.00 7.65
CA ARG A 168 12.65 -10.16 7.75
C ARG A 168 13.00 -8.73 7.38
N VAL A 169 12.45 -8.24 6.27
CA VAL A 169 12.68 -6.89 5.78
C VAL A 169 11.49 -6.00 6.12
N ARG A 170 11.77 -4.81 6.66
CA ARG A 170 10.79 -3.75 6.85
C ARG A 170 11.18 -2.53 6.01
N PRO A 171 10.50 -2.27 4.88
CA PRO A 171 10.69 -1.05 4.10
C PRO A 171 10.32 0.18 4.94
N LEU A 172 11.15 1.22 4.87
CA LEU A 172 10.91 2.47 5.61
C LEU A 172 10.59 3.61 4.67
N ARG A 173 11.48 3.92 3.73
CA ARG A 173 11.31 5.09 2.84
C ARG A 173 11.90 4.89 1.46
N ILE A 174 11.31 5.60 0.49
CA ILE A 174 11.94 5.91 -0.79
C ILE A 174 12.06 7.43 -0.88
N VAL A 175 13.26 7.92 -1.18
CA VAL A 175 13.51 9.34 -1.45
C VAL A 175 13.93 9.48 -2.90
N LEU A 176 13.24 10.36 -3.64
CA LEU A 176 13.64 10.78 -4.98
C LEU A 176 13.89 12.28 -4.96
N GLN A 177 15.05 12.71 -5.43
CA GLN A 177 15.38 14.13 -5.53
C GLN A 177 15.88 14.45 -6.93
N ASN A 178 15.19 15.38 -7.59
CA ASN A 178 15.69 15.95 -8.83
C ASN A 178 16.89 16.86 -8.50
N LEU A 179 18.07 16.51 -9.00
CA LEU A 179 19.29 17.28 -8.81
C LEU A 179 19.45 18.37 -9.89
N ASP A 180 18.60 18.38 -10.92
CA ASP A 180 18.54 19.46 -11.90
C ASP A 180 17.84 20.68 -11.30
N THR A 181 18.44 21.85 -11.45
CA THR A 181 17.92 23.12 -10.91
C THR A 181 17.06 23.90 -11.90
N ARG A 182 16.82 23.36 -13.09
CA ARG A 182 16.09 24.04 -14.17
C ARG A 182 15.02 23.19 -14.82
N ARG A 183 15.25 21.88 -14.95
CA ARG A 183 14.37 20.98 -15.71
C ARG A 183 13.59 20.07 -14.79
N ALA A 184 12.35 19.81 -15.16
CA ALA A 184 11.53 18.80 -14.52
C ALA A 184 11.80 17.40 -15.09
N VAL A 185 11.51 16.38 -14.29
CA VAL A 185 11.69 14.96 -14.62
C VAL A 185 10.56 14.15 -14.02
N VAL A 186 10.19 13.05 -14.68
CA VAL A 186 9.28 12.04 -14.14
C VAL A 186 10.10 10.78 -13.86
N PRO A 187 10.53 10.55 -12.60
CA PRO A 187 11.22 9.33 -12.23
C PRO A 187 10.21 8.19 -12.05
N ARG A 188 10.56 7.00 -12.54
CA ARG A 188 9.80 5.76 -12.32
C ARG A 188 10.75 4.65 -11.91
N LEU A 189 10.70 4.30 -10.63
CA LEU A 189 11.46 3.19 -10.06
C LEU A 189 10.61 1.93 -10.07
N VAL A 190 11.11 0.87 -10.69
CA VAL A 190 10.42 -0.42 -10.83
C VAL A 190 11.36 -1.53 -10.40
N ARG A 191 10.84 -2.55 -9.70
CA ARG A 191 11.58 -3.79 -9.49
C ARG A 191 11.28 -4.73 -10.65
N ARG A 192 12.32 -5.31 -11.25
CA ARG A 192 12.17 -6.18 -12.42
C ARG A 192 11.20 -7.34 -12.13
N GLY A 193 10.27 -7.54 -13.05
CA GLY A 193 9.20 -8.54 -12.93
C GLY A 193 7.95 -8.04 -12.21
N GLU A 194 7.90 -6.80 -11.72
CA GLU A 194 6.66 -6.16 -11.27
C GLU A 194 5.92 -5.51 -12.46
N PRO A 195 4.57 -5.49 -12.43
CA PRO A 195 3.75 -4.88 -13.47
C PRO A 195 3.96 -3.36 -13.54
N ASP A 196 3.77 -2.81 -14.74
CA ASP A 196 3.74 -1.37 -14.95
C ASP A 196 2.35 -0.83 -14.62
N ILE A 197 2.22 -0.16 -13.48
CA ILE A 197 0.95 0.32 -12.94
C ILE A 197 0.68 1.80 -13.23
N THR A 198 1.38 2.39 -14.22
CA THR A 198 1.29 3.83 -14.53
C THR A 198 0.00 4.24 -15.24
N SER A 199 -0.61 3.32 -16.00
CA SER A 199 -1.87 3.54 -16.72
C SER A 199 -2.60 2.21 -16.90
N ALA A 200 -3.91 2.24 -17.18
CA ALA A 200 -4.66 1.02 -17.49
C ALA A 200 -4.04 0.23 -18.67
N ALA A 201 -3.56 0.94 -19.70
CA ALA A 201 -2.89 0.32 -20.84
C ALA A 201 -1.58 -0.37 -20.43
N ALA A 202 -0.73 0.30 -19.65
CA ALA A 202 0.52 -0.26 -19.17
C ALA A 202 0.30 -1.47 -18.23
N ILE A 203 -0.77 -1.44 -17.42
CA ILE A 203 -1.15 -2.57 -16.58
C ILE A 203 -1.43 -3.78 -17.46
N VAL A 204 -2.35 -3.63 -18.44
CA VAL A 204 -2.71 -4.73 -19.35
C VAL A 204 -1.50 -5.24 -20.13
N GLU A 205 -0.68 -4.35 -20.68
CA GLU A 205 0.51 -4.71 -21.46
C GLU A 205 1.55 -5.46 -20.61
N SER A 206 1.69 -5.11 -19.33
CA SER A 206 2.68 -5.73 -18.44
C SER A 206 2.24 -7.06 -17.82
N ILE A 207 0.93 -7.33 -17.72
CA ILE A 207 0.40 -8.57 -17.13
C ILE A 207 -0.11 -9.57 -18.17
N THR A 208 -0.24 -9.16 -19.44
CA THR A 208 -0.72 -10.02 -20.53
C THR A 208 0.31 -10.12 -21.66
N ASN A 209 0.09 -11.04 -22.59
CA ASN A 209 0.87 -11.09 -23.83
C ASN A 209 0.01 -11.60 -25.00
N ALA A 210 0.58 -11.53 -26.22
CA ALA A 210 -0.11 -11.89 -27.45
C ALA A 210 -0.46 -13.39 -27.55
N GLU A 211 0.26 -14.27 -26.85
CA GLU A 211 0.07 -15.73 -26.90
C GLU A 211 -1.01 -16.22 -25.94
N MET A 212 -1.42 -15.39 -24.98
CA MET A 212 -2.50 -15.73 -24.05
C MET A 212 -3.84 -15.88 -24.78
N THR A 213 -4.63 -16.87 -24.38
CA THR A 213 -6.07 -16.94 -24.67
C THR A 213 -6.83 -15.82 -23.94
N ASP A 214 -8.06 -15.55 -24.34
CA ASP A 214 -8.88 -14.55 -23.65
C ASP A 214 -9.18 -14.94 -22.19
N GLU A 215 -9.39 -16.23 -21.91
CA GLU A 215 -9.49 -16.72 -20.52
C GLU A 215 -8.20 -16.39 -19.73
N GLN A 216 -7.03 -16.68 -20.29
CA GLN A 216 -5.75 -16.40 -19.63
C GLN A 216 -5.54 -14.91 -19.38
N ARG A 217 -5.94 -14.04 -20.32
CA ARG A 217 -5.89 -12.58 -20.15
C ARG A 217 -6.84 -12.13 -19.04
N ALA A 218 -8.08 -12.60 -19.04
CA ALA A 218 -9.06 -12.27 -18.02
C ALA A 218 -8.63 -12.76 -16.62
N VAL A 219 -8.09 -13.97 -16.52
CA VAL A 219 -7.52 -14.51 -15.28
C VAL A 219 -6.30 -13.70 -14.82
N ALA A 220 -5.43 -13.25 -15.74
CA ALA A 220 -4.31 -12.39 -15.38
C ALA A 220 -4.76 -11.04 -14.80
N ILE A 221 -5.80 -10.41 -15.38
CA ILE A 221 -6.42 -9.19 -14.87
C ILE A 221 -7.02 -9.41 -13.49
N TRP A 222 -7.81 -10.48 -13.32
CA TRP A 222 -8.38 -10.86 -12.02
C TRP A 222 -7.28 -11.07 -10.97
N LYS A 223 -6.24 -11.84 -11.30
CA LYS A 223 -5.14 -12.14 -10.39
C LYS A 223 -4.36 -10.88 -10.02
N PHE A 224 -4.14 -9.97 -10.97
CA PHE A 224 -3.53 -8.67 -10.70
C PHE A 224 -4.36 -7.89 -9.68
N LEU A 225 -5.68 -7.81 -9.83
CA LEU A 225 -6.50 -7.10 -8.85
C LEU A 225 -6.44 -7.78 -7.48
N VAL A 226 -6.57 -9.10 -7.39
CA VAL A 226 -6.38 -9.86 -6.13
C VAL A 226 -5.05 -9.53 -5.46
N ASP A 227 -3.96 -9.50 -6.22
CA ASP A 227 -2.61 -9.31 -5.69
C ASP A 227 -2.29 -7.86 -5.31
N TRP A 228 -3.02 -6.86 -5.82
CA TRP A 228 -2.61 -5.45 -5.74
C TRP A 228 -3.53 -4.54 -4.92
N ARG A 229 -4.67 -5.05 -4.45
CA ARG A 229 -5.60 -4.31 -3.57
C ARG A 229 -6.02 -5.13 -2.35
N TYR A 230 -6.65 -4.47 -1.40
CA TYR A 230 -7.29 -5.06 -0.21
C TYR A 230 -8.80 -4.78 -0.21
N HIS A 231 -9.59 -5.67 0.39
CA HIS A 231 -10.99 -5.40 0.70
C HIS A 231 -11.07 -4.52 1.95
N ASP A 232 -11.55 -3.28 1.82
CA ASP A 232 -11.77 -2.36 2.94
C ASP A 232 -12.75 -1.24 2.58
N TYR A 233 -13.19 -0.46 3.58
CA TYR A 233 -14.04 0.70 3.35
C TYR A 233 -13.36 1.71 2.41
N PRO A 234 -13.97 2.07 1.29
CA PRO A 234 -13.35 2.95 0.31
C PRO A 234 -13.13 4.36 0.87
N ALA A 235 -12.09 5.02 0.36
CA ALA A 235 -11.71 6.37 0.77
C ALA A 235 -12.82 7.40 0.49
N GLU A 236 -13.56 7.21 -0.60
CA GLU A 236 -14.73 8.01 -0.96
C GLU A 236 -15.81 7.16 -1.63
N GLU A 237 -17.05 7.62 -1.57
CA GLU A 237 -18.23 6.93 -2.15
C GLU A 237 -18.42 7.26 -3.65
N ARG A 238 -17.48 8.00 -4.26
CA ARG A 238 -17.55 8.44 -5.66
C ARG A 238 -16.70 7.52 -6.54
N GLY A 239 -16.94 7.57 -7.85
CA GLY A 239 -16.29 6.68 -8.82
C GLY A 239 -14.79 6.88 -9.07
N GLU A 240 -14.08 7.70 -8.30
CA GLU A 240 -12.63 7.82 -8.50
C GLU A 240 -11.90 6.51 -8.17
N VAL A 241 -12.32 5.84 -7.10
CA VAL A 241 -11.77 4.55 -6.65
C VAL A 241 -12.09 3.42 -7.66
N HIS A 242 -13.07 3.62 -8.55
CA HIS A 242 -13.37 2.70 -9.67
C HIS A 242 -12.28 2.71 -10.76
N ASP A 243 -11.43 3.74 -10.82
CA ASP A 243 -10.30 3.77 -11.76
C ASP A 243 -9.17 2.85 -11.27
N PRO A 244 -8.68 1.89 -12.09
CA PRO A 244 -7.67 0.92 -11.64
C PRO A 244 -6.34 1.57 -11.24
N VAL A 245 -5.96 2.70 -11.84
CA VAL A 245 -4.70 3.38 -11.50
C VAL A 245 -4.84 4.09 -10.15
N LYS A 246 -5.98 4.71 -9.86
CA LYS A 246 -6.27 5.30 -8.54
C LYS A 246 -6.41 4.25 -7.46
N LEU A 247 -7.17 3.18 -7.73
CA LEU A 247 -7.35 2.06 -6.82
C LEU A 247 -6.00 1.46 -6.43
N ILE A 248 -5.10 1.21 -7.38
CA ILE A 248 -3.84 0.52 -7.08
C ILE A 248 -2.76 1.45 -6.51
N ASN A 249 -2.65 2.70 -6.99
CA ASN A 249 -1.52 3.57 -6.61
C ASN A 249 -1.82 4.53 -5.45
N VAL A 250 -3.05 5.00 -5.31
CA VAL A 250 -3.39 6.04 -4.31
C VAL A 250 -4.00 5.43 -3.06
N TYR A 251 -4.95 4.51 -3.25
CA TYR A 251 -5.74 3.95 -2.15
C TYR A 251 -5.20 2.59 -1.72
N GLY A 252 -5.14 1.62 -2.64
CA GLY A 252 -4.74 0.24 -2.39
C GLY A 252 -5.86 -0.61 -1.77
N TYR A 253 -7.06 -0.05 -1.62
CA TYR A 253 -8.21 -0.70 -1.00
C TYR A 253 -9.53 -0.17 -1.58
N GLY A 254 -10.57 -0.99 -1.50
CA GLY A 254 -11.94 -0.66 -1.92
C GLY A 254 -12.86 -1.85 -1.70
N PHE A 255 -14.11 -1.70 -2.11
CA PHE A 255 -15.14 -2.74 -2.05
C PHE A 255 -15.27 -3.51 -3.37
N CYS A 256 -16.30 -4.36 -3.40
CA CYS A 256 -16.67 -5.19 -4.54
C CYS A 256 -16.97 -4.39 -5.80
N ASP A 257 -17.63 -3.24 -5.70
CA ASP A 257 -17.94 -2.41 -6.85
C ASP A 257 -16.69 -1.72 -7.43
N ASP A 258 -15.79 -1.24 -6.58
CA ASP A 258 -14.46 -0.74 -6.99
C ASP A 258 -13.67 -1.80 -7.74
N SER A 259 -13.65 -3.01 -7.18
CA SER A 259 -12.90 -4.15 -7.73
C SER A 259 -13.50 -4.63 -9.06
N ALA A 260 -14.82 -4.72 -9.16
CA ALA A 260 -15.53 -5.11 -10.38
C ALA A 260 -15.41 -4.04 -11.48
N ALA A 261 -15.48 -2.76 -11.13
CA ALA A 261 -15.30 -1.66 -12.07
C ALA A 261 -13.86 -1.61 -12.62
N ALA A 262 -12.86 -1.75 -11.76
CA ALA A 262 -11.46 -1.84 -12.16
C ALA A 262 -11.20 -3.04 -13.09
N PHE A 263 -11.80 -4.21 -12.79
CA PHE A 263 -11.73 -5.37 -13.68
C PHE A 263 -12.31 -5.04 -15.06
N CYS A 264 -13.52 -4.45 -15.10
CA CYS A 264 -14.16 -4.11 -16.36
C CYS A 264 -13.35 -3.12 -17.18
N ALA A 265 -12.75 -2.10 -16.53
CA ALA A 265 -11.89 -1.12 -17.17
C ALA A 265 -10.65 -1.79 -17.81
N LEU A 266 -9.97 -2.68 -17.08
CA LEU A 266 -8.81 -3.40 -17.60
C LEU A 266 -9.19 -4.43 -18.69
N ALA A 267 -10.32 -5.12 -18.55
CA ALA A 267 -10.81 -6.07 -19.55
C ALA A 267 -11.18 -5.36 -20.87
N ASN A 268 -11.85 -4.21 -20.79
CA ASN A 268 -12.12 -3.36 -21.96
C ASN A 268 -10.83 -2.85 -22.61
N GLN A 269 -9.85 -2.44 -21.79
CA GLN A 269 -8.52 -2.03 -22.28
C GLN A 269 -7.77 -3.18 -22.96
N ALA A 270 -8.00 -4.43 -22.53
CA ALA A 270 -7.49 -5.64 -23.17
C ALA A 270 -8.30 -6.09 -24.40
N GLY A 271 -9.33 -5.33 -24.81
CA GLY A 271 -10.14 -5.62 -25.98
C GLY A 271 -11.31 -6.59 -25.76
N MET A 272 -11.57 -7.01 -24.52
CA MET A 272 -12.71 -7.86 -24.17
C MET A 272 -13.93 -7.02 -23.86
N LYS A 273 -15.12 -7.47 -24.26
CA LYS A 273 -16.35 -6.87 -23.72
C LYS A 273 -16.49 -7.25 -22.26
N SER A 274 -16.79 -6.29 -21.39
CA SER A 274 -17.01 -6.55 -19.97
C SER A 274 -18.29 -5.89 -19.45
N ARG A 275 -18.76 -6.35 -18.29
CA ARG A 275 -19.89 -5.77 -17.56
C ARG A 275 -19.82 -6.10 -16.07
N SER A 276 -20.49 -5.33 -15.24
CA SER A 276 -20.67 -5.65 -13.81
C SER A 276 -22.10 -6.08 -13.51
N TYR A 277 -22.27 -6.93 -12.51
CA TYR A 277 -23.56 -7.34 -11.94
C TYR A 277 -23.64 -6.96 -10.48
N GLY A 278 -24.75 -6.37 -10.05
CA GLY A 278 -25.10 -6.25 -8.64
C GLY A 278 -25.92 -7.47 -8.20
N LEU A 279 -25.55 -8.05 -7.05
CA LEU A 279 -26.07 -9.27 -6.44
C LEU A 279 -26.42 -9.02 -4.96
N SER A 280 -27.57 -8.41 -4.66
CA SER A 280 -28.03 -8.12 -3.29
C SER A 280 -26.95 -7.69 -2.26
N GLY A 281 -26.30 -6.55 -2.50
CA GLY A 281 -25.24 -6.03 -1.62
C GLY A 281 -23.82 -6.52 -1.95
N HIS A 282 -23.66 -7.23 -3.06
CA HIS A 282 -22.37 -7.55 -3.67
C HIS A 282 -22.32 -7.11 -5.13
N VAL A 283 -21.13 -6.90 -5.68
CA VAL A 283 -20.93 -6.55 -7.10
C VAL A 283 -19.80 -7.39 -7.68
N VAL A 284 -20.05 -8.03 -8.82
CA VAL A 284 -19.05 -8.85 -9.53
C VAL A 284 -18.90 -8.40 -10.98
N ALA A 285 -17.84 -8.85 -11.64
CA ALA A 285 -17.61 -8.56 -13.05
C ALA A 285 -17.78 -9.80 -13.93
N GLU A 286 -18.08 -9.58 -15.21
CA GLU A 286 -17.98 -10.59 -16.25
C GLU A 286 -17.18 -10.06 -17.45
N ALA A 287 -16.44 -10.95 -18.09
CA ALA A 287 -15.85 -10.74 -19.41
C ALA A 287 -16.50 -11.69 -20.44
N TYR A 288 -16.62 -11.24 -21.69
CA TYR A 288 -17.14 -12.06 -22.79
C TYR A 288 -16.00 -12.55 -23.68
N PHE A 289 -15.85 -13.86 -23.78
CA PHE A 289 -14.93 -14.57 -24.67
C PHE A 289 -15.50 -15.96 -24.98
N ASP A 290 -14.97 -16.63 -26.01
CA ASP A 290 -15.43 -17.97 -26.44
C ASP A 290 -16.97 -18.08 -26.57
N ASP A 291 -17.59 -17.01 -27.09
CA ASP A 291 -19.03 -16.84 -27.28
C ASP A 291 -19.90 -16.96 -26.01
N ALA A 292 -19.31 -16.75 -24.82
CA ALA A 292 -20.01 -16.80 -23.54
C ALA A 292 -19.55 -15.69 -22.56
N TRP A 293 -20.35 -15.47 -21.51
CA TRP A 293 -19.96 -14.64 -20.38
C TRP A 293 -19.27 -15.48 -19.31
N HIS A 294 -18.28 -14.90 -18.63
CA HIS A 294 -17.50 -15.57 -17.59
C HIS A 294 -17.31 -14.63 -16.40
N MET A 295 -17.67 -15.08 -15.20
CA MET A 295 -17.67 -14.28 -13.98
C MET A 295 -16.31 -14.27 -13.29
N PHE A 296 -15.90 -13.08 -12.85
CA PHE A 296 -14.71 -12.83 -12.05
C PHE A 296 -15.08 -11.99 -10.83
N ASP A 297 -14.67 -12.46 -9.65
CA ASP A 297 -14.83 -11.75 -8.40
C ASP A 297 -13.43 -11.49 -7.81
N PRO A 298 -12.81 -10.33 -8.12
CA PRO A 298 -11.55 -9.96 -7.50
C PRO A 298 -11.71 -9.64 -6.01
N ASP A 299 -12.95 -9.36 -5.55
CA ASP A 299 -13.19 -8.95 -4.17
C ASP A 299 -13.12 -10.10 -3.19
N HIS A 300 -13.85 -11.17 -3.47
CA HIS A 300 -13.77 -12.42 -2.73
C HIS A 300 -12.64 -13.34 -3.22
N GLU A 301 -11.83 -12.89 -4.19
CA GLU A 301 -10.72 -13.64 -4.77
C GLU A 301 -11.15 -15.01 -5.33
N VAL A 302 -12.27 -15.04 -6.07
CA VAL A 302 -12.83 -16.27 -6.64
C VAL A 302 -13.14 -16.18 -8.13
N VAL A 303 -12.97 -17.33 -8.78
CA VAL A 303 -13.63 -17.71 -10.03
C VAL A 303 -14.31 -19.05 -9.79
N TYR A 304 -15.56 -19.20 -10.21
CA TYR A 304 -16.26 -20.48 -10.11
C TYR A 304 -16.18 -21.20 -11.44
N ARG A 305 -15.86 -22.49 -11.41
CA ARG A 305 -15.80 -23.33 -12.61
C ARG A 305 -16.98 -24.29 -12.62
N THR A 306 -17.51 -24.55 -13.81
CA THR A 306 -18.50 -25.60 -14.11
C THR A 306 -17.89 -27.01 -13.88
N ASP A 307 -18.61 -28.07 -14.24
CA ASP A 307 -18.06 -29.44 -14.24
C ASP A 307 -17.09 -29.72 -15.39
N ASP A 308 -17.24 -29.02 -16.53
CA ASP A 308 -16.31 -29.13 -17.68
C ASP A 308 -15.05 -28.26 -17.54
N GLY A 309 -14.97 -27.49 -16.46
CA GLY A 309 -13.82 -26.66 -16.12
C GLY A 309 -13.88 -25.25 -16.70
N THR A 310 -14.90 -24.87 -17.47
CA THR A 310 -15.08 -23.48 -17.93
C THR A 310 -15.43 -22.56 -16.76
N ILE A 311 -15.05 -21.28 -16.84
CA ILE A 311 -15.46 -20.29 -15.83
C ILE A 311 -16.95 -20.01 -16.01
N ALA A 312 -17.74 -20.13 -14.94
CA ALA A 312 -19.18 -19.93 -14.99
C ALA A 312 -19.55 -18.45 -15.10
N SER A 313 -20.63 -18.14 -15.83
CA SER A 313 -21.32 -16.84 -15.79
C SER A 313 -22.18 -16.70 -14.54
N VAL A 314 -22.56 -15.46 -14.20
CA VAL A 314 -23.57 -15.16 -13.18
C VAL A 314 -24.88 -15.91 -13.48
N ALA A 315 -25.33 -15.90 -14.74
CA ALA A 315 -26.58 -16.55 -15.16
C ALA A 315 -26.58 -18.08 -14.98
N GLN A 316 -25.41 -18.72 -15.08
CA GLN A 316 -25.28 -20.14 -14.76
C GLN A 316 -25.21 -20.37 -13.24
N LEU A 317 -24.48 -19.53 -12.51
CA LEU A 317 -24.35 -19.62 -11.05
C LEU A 317 -25.69 -19.43 -10.32
N GLU A 318 -26.59 -18.62 -10.88
CA GLU A 318 -27.99 -18.50 -10.46
C GLU A 318 -28.74 -19.85 -10.44
N GLN A 319 -28.36 -20.79 -11.30
CA GLN A 319 -29.00 -22.09 -11.48
C GLN A 319 -28.22 -23.23 -10.84
N HIS A 320 -26.93 -23.01 -10.56
CA HIS A 320 -25.98 -24.01 -10.10
C HIS A 320 -25.22 -23.58 -8.83
N PRO A 321 -25.92 -23.34 -7.69
CA PRO A 321 -25.28 -22.94 -6.43
C PRO A 321 -24.30 -23.99 -5.87
N GLU A 322 -24.39 -25.24 -6.31
CA GLU A 322 -23.44 -26.30 -5.98
C GLU A 322 -22.02 -26.00 -6.46
N TRP A 323 -21.84 -25.25 -7.56
CA TRP A 323 -20.51 -24.87 -8.05
C TRP A 323 -19.82 -23.86 -7.11
N ILE A 324 -20.59 -22.97 -6.49
CA ILE A 324 -20.11 -22.01 -5.49
C ILE A 324 -19.73 -22.74 -4.20
N THR A 325 -20.54 -23.72 -3.79
CA THR A 325 -20.43 -24.39 -2.49
C THR A 325 -19.49 -25.61 -2.50
N ARG A 326 -18.76 -25.86 -3.60
CA ARG A 326 -17.71 -26.90 -3.67
C ARG A 326 -16.65 -26.76 -2.56
N ILE A 327 -16.37 -25.52 -2.15
CA ILE A 327 -15.48 -25.20 -1.03
C ILE A 327 -16.36 -24.55 0.06
N PRO A 328 -16.18 -24.90 1.35
CA PRO A 328 -17.07 -24.43 2.42
C PRO A 328 -16.99 -22.91 2.70
N THR A 329 -15.83 -22.30 2.45
CA THR A 329 -15.59 -20.87 2.61
C THR A 329 -14.78 -20.34 1.43
N ASP A 330 -14.96 -19.06 1.12
CA ASP A 330 -14.08 -18.36 0.17
C ASP A 330 -12.71 -18.00 0.82
N PRO A 331 -11.75 -17.46 0.04
CA PRO A 331 -10.45 -17.01 0.55
C PRO A 331 -10.51 -15.95 1.66
N LEU A 332 -11.57 -15.15 1.75
CA LEU A 332 -11.79 -14.18 2.83
C LEU A 332 -12.43 -14.80 4.08
N GLY A 333 -12.78 -16.09 4.03
CA GLY A 333 -13.38 -16.84 5.13
C GLY A 333 -14.90 -16.71 5.22
N VAL A 334 -15.57 -16.12 4.22
CA VAL A 334 -17.04 -16.05 4.17
C VAL A 334 -17.60 -17.42 3.77
N ALA A 335 -18.67 -17.86 4.42
CA ALA A 335 -19.31 -19.13 4.10
C ALA A 335 -19.86 -19.13 2.67
N SER A 336 -19.44 -20.08 1.83
CA SER A 336 -19.84 -20.14 0.42
C SER A 336 -21.34 -20.35 0.23
N LYS A 337 -22.04 -20.87 1.25
CA LYS A 337 -23.52 -20.93 1.24
C LYS A 337 -24.13 -19.54 1.20
N ARG A 338 -23.60 -18.60 1.99
CA ARG A 338 -24.03 -17.20 1.97
C ARG A 338 -23.68 -16.56 0.64
N MET A 339 -22.53 -16.89 0.06
CA MET A 339 -22.19 -16.42 -1.29
C MET A 339 -23.21 -16.94 -2.31
N ALA A 340 -23.56 -18.23 -2.29
CA ALA A 340 -24.55 -18.81 -3.20
C ALA A 340 -25.94 -18.17 -3.09
N GLU A 341 -26.34 -17.72 -1.90
CA GLU A 341 -27.59 -16.97 -1.69
C GLU A 341 -27.61 -15.64 -2.47
N LEU A 342 -26.47 -14.93 -2.55
CA LEU A 342 -26.35 -13.69 -3.32
C LEU A 342 -26.59 -13.91 -4.82
N TYR A 343 -26.11 -15.02 -5.37
CA TYR A 343 -26.34 -15.34 -6.79
C TYR A 343 -27.76 -15.87 -7.03
N THR A 344 -28.33 -16.63 -6.11
CA THR A 344 -29.63 -17.30 -6.33
C THR A 344 -30.86 -16.46 -6.02
N THR A 345 -30.69 -15.26 -5.44
CA THR A 345 -31.76 -14.28 -5.15
C THR A 345 -32.06 -13.39 -6.37
N ARG A 346 -32.45 -14.01 -7.48
CA ARG A 346 -32.46 -13.43 -8.84
C ARG A 346 -33.26 -12.13 -9.05
N ASP A 347 -34.23 -11.83 -8.18
CA ASP A 347 -35.13 -10.68 -8.36
C ASP A 347 -34.40 -9.32 -8.31
N ASP A 348 -33.19 -9.28 -7.73
CA ASP A 348 -32.36 -8.07 -7.66
C ASP A 348 -31.06 -8.14 -8.48
N ASN A 349 -30.81 -9.26 -9.16
CA ASN A 349 -29.66 -9.40 -10.07
C ASN A 349 -29.84 -8.49 -11.28
N ARG A 350 -28.96 -7.50 -11.41
CA ARG A 350 -29.03 -6.52 -12.50
C ARG A 350 -27.67 -6.06 -12.94
N LEU A 351 -27.59 -5.60 -14.19
CA LEU A 351 -26.42 -4.90 -14.68
C LEU A 351 -26.13 -3.71 -13.78
N TYR A 352 -24.92 -3.68 -13.24
CA TYR A 352 -24.40 -2.61 -12.43
C TYR A 352 -23.62 -1.64 -13.30
N GLN A 353 -23.99 -0.37 -13.25
CA GLN A 353 -23.28 0.69 -13.96
C GLN A 353 -22.48 1.50 -12.96
N ALA A 354 -21.19 1.18 -12.85
CA ALA A 354 -20.24 1.98 -12.11
C ALA A 354 -20.17 3.40 -12.68
N ALA A 355 -19.86 4.37 -11.83
CA ALA A 355 -19.63 5.73 -12.29
C ALA A 355 -18.38 5.76 -13.18
N SER A 356 -18.49 6.35 -14.37
CA SER A 356 -17.34 6.47 -15.26
C SER A 356 -16.29 7.37 -14.61
N SER A 357 -15.07 6.85 -14.47
CA SER A 357 -13.90 7.64 -14.09
C SER A 357 -13.07 7.99 -15.34
N PRO A 358 -12.48 9.20 -15.43
CA PRO A 358 -11.49 9.49 -16.46
C PRO A 358 -10.31 8.53 -16.31
N ALA A 359 -9.80 7.98 -17.43
CA ALA A 359 -8.63 7.10 -17.41
C ALA A 359 -7.43 7.83 -16.80
N ALA A 360 -7.10 7.50 -15.54
CA ALA A 360 -6.04 8.17 -14.83
C ALA A 360 -4.67 7.68 -15.30
N VAL A 361 -3.66 8.55 -15.12
CA VAL A 361 -2.26 8.22 -15.37
C VAL A 361 -1.46 8.65 -14.15
N LEU A 362 -0.68 7.74 -13.59
CA LEU A 362 0.26 8.04 -12.51
C LEU A 362 1.55 8.59 -13.10
N ARG A 363 1.71 9.92 -13.02
CA ARG A 363 2.90 10.61 -13.55
C ARG A 363 3.47 11.61 -12.52
N PRO A 364 4.36 11.17 -11.61
CA PRO A 364 4.90 12.01 -10.54
C PRO A 364 5.97 12.96 -11.07
N VAL A 365 5.53 14.14 -11.53
CA VAL A 365 6.42 15.20 -12.02
C VAL A 365 7.21 15.82 -10.87
N LEU A 366 8.53 15.67 -10.88
CA LEU A 366 9.45 16.42 -10.02
C LEU A 366 9.98 17.63 -10.78
N GLY A 367 9.62 18.82 -10.32
CA GLY A 367 10.18 20.09 -10.79
C GLY A 367 11.67 20.22 -10.45
N ALA A 368 12.26 21.34 -10.85
CA ALA A 368 13.65 21.66 -10.54
C ALA A 368 13.91 21.63 -9.02
N ALA A 369 14.93 20.90 -8.60
CA ALA A 369 15.33 20.71 -7.20
C ALA A 369 14.28 20.07 -6.27
N ASP A 370 13.13 19.63 -6.80
CA ASP A 370 12.09 18.98 -6.02
C ASP A 370 12.63 17.72 -5.33
N ARG A 371 12.14 17.48 -4.12
CA ARG A 371 12.39 16.26 -3.37
C ARG A 371 11.06 15.64 -2.96
N VAL A 372 10.91 14.34 -3.16
CA VAL A 372 9.78 13.57 -2.67
C VAL A 372 10.27 12.45 -1.76
N VAL A 373 9.54 12.25 -0.67
CA VAL A 373 9.70 11.13 0.25
C VAL A 373 8.40 10.35 0.24
N PHE A 374 8.48 9.05 -0.01
CA PHE A 374 7.43 8.10 0.29
C PHE A 374 7.83 7.41 1.60
N ASP A 375 7.11 7.67 2.69
CA ASP A 375 7.39 7.06 3.99
C ASP A 375 6.36 5.97 4.29
N PHE A 376 6.77 4.71 4.18
CA PHE A 376 5.91 3.54 4.38
C PHE A 376 5.43 3.40 5.84
N THR A 377 6.01 4.15 6.77
CA THR A 377 5.70 4.08 8.20
C THR A 377 4.80 5.21 8.68
N ASP A 378 4.62 6.26 7.86
CA ASP A 378 3.77 7.39 8.20
C ASP A 378 2.31 7.14 7.78
N THR A 379 1.44 6.96 8.75
CA THR A 379 0.00 6.74 8.56
C THR A 379 -0.86 7.79 9.26
N ARG A 380 -0.28 8.97 9.54
CA ARG A 380 -0.93 10.04 10.34
C ARG A 380 -2.08 10.72 9.62
N ARG A 381 -2.11 10.69 8.29
CA ARG A 381 -3.10 11.39 7.45
C ARG A 381 -3.74 10.42 6.48
N ILE A 382 -5.04 10.58 6.24
CA ILE A 382 -5.79 9.75 5.30
C ILE A 382 -6.82 10.60 4.56
N HIS A 383 -6.97 10.35 3.26
CA HIS A 383 -8.12 10.84 2.53
C HIS A 383 -9.32 9.94 2.84
N ARG A 384 -10.31 10.48 3.53
CA ARG A 384 -11.53 9.75 3.89
C ARG A 384 -12.73 10.68 3.84
N ARG A 385 -13.77 10.29 3.13
CA ARG A 385 -15.05 11.01 3.00
C ARG A 385 -16.26 10.17 3.40
N GLY A 386 -16.13 8.84 3.40
CA GLY A 386 -17.13 7.89 3.89
C GLY A 386 -16.66 7.09 5.10
N GLY A 387 -17.60 6.50 5.84
CA GLY A 387 -17.33 5.55 6.91
C GLY A 387 -16.43 6.06 8.04
N LEU A 388 -16.52 7.33 8.42
CA LEU A 388 -15.61 7.97 9.40
C LEU A 388 -15.56 7.27 10.77
N ASP A 389 -16.61 6.53 11.11
CA ASP A 389 -16.77 5.72 12.32
C ASP A 389 -16.09 4.34 12.26
N ARG A 390 -15.64 3.93 11.07
CA ARG A 390 -14.99 2.63 10.85
C ARG A 390 -13.49 2.68 11.14
N PRO A 391 -12.85 1.53 11.40
CA PRO A 391 -11.40 1.45 11.50
C PRO A 391 -10.69 2.05 10.28
N LEU A 392 -9.41 2.40 10.46
CA LEU A 392 -8.55 2.77 9.35
C LEU A 392 -8.26 1.54 8.49
N PRO A 393 -8.04 1.73 7.18
CA PRO A 393 -7.84 0.61 6.28
C PRO A 393 -6.53 -0.11 6.58
N GLN A 394 -6.47 -1.39 6.18
CA GLN A 394 -5.34 -2.27 6.49
C GLN A 394 -3.97 -1.71 6.05
N SER A 395 -3.91 -1.02 4.90
CA SER A 395 -2.66 -0.51 4.36
C SER A 395 -2.86 0.81 3.62
N PHE A 396 -2.15 1.84 4.07
CA PHE A 396 -1.96 3.12 3.40
C PHE A 396 -0.70 3.76 3.99
N ALA A 397 -0.13 4.74 3.29
CA ALA A 397 1.01 5.49 3.80
C ALA A 397 1.03 6.93 3.30
N ASN A 398 1.89 7.76 3.89
CA ASN A 398 2.00 9.16 3.58
C ASN A 398 3.36 9.53 3.02
N GLY A 399 3.34 10.39 2.01
CA GLY A 399 4.54 10.99 1.45
C GLY A 399 4.56 12.50 1.65
N THR A 400 5.73 13.08 1.46
CA THR A 400 5.95 14.52 1.46
C THR A 400 6.70 14.91 0.20
N ARG A 401 6.19 15.89 -0.54
CA ARG A 401 6.91 16.55 -1.63
C ARG A 401 7.30 17.96 -1.19
N THR A 402 8.59 18.24 -1.22
CA THR A 402 9.17 19.55 -0.91
C THR A 402 9.59 20.23 -2.21
N GLN A 403 9.17 21.48 -2.38
CA GLN A 403 9.41 22.27 -3.59
C GLN A 403 9.84 23.69 -3.25
N SER A 404 10.69 24.27 -4.07
CA SER A 404 10.91 25.72 -4.07
C SER A 404 10.01 26.36 -5.11
N ILE A 405 9.08 27.22 -4.69
CA ILE A 405 8.12 27.87 -5.57
C ILE A 405 8.28 29.40 -5.52
N SER A 406 8.08 30.04 -6.66
CA SER A 406 8.01 31.51 -6.74
C SER A 406 6.57 31.90 -7.04
N LEU A 407 5.92 32.53 -6.06
CA LEU A 407 4.56 33.00 -6.13
C LEU A 407 4.54 34.45 -6.63
N PRO A 408 3.86 34.73 -7.75
CA PRO A 408 3.75 36.10 -8.26
C PRO A 408 2.90 36.99 -7.35
N GLY A 409 3.32 38.25 -7.26
CA GLY A 409 2.53 39.33 -6.66
C GLY A 409 1.46 39.86 -7.60
N SER A 410 0.51 40.62 -7.05
CA SER A 410 -0.64 41.20 -7.76
C SER A 410 -0.43 42.64 -8.28
N ALA A 411 0.82 43.11 -8.38
CA ALA A 411 1.09 44.44 -8.96
C ALA A 411 0.84 44.43 -10.50
N GLY A 412 -0.32 44.93 -10.93
CA GLY A 412 -0.76 45.02 -12.33
C GLY A 412 -2.05 44.23 -12.64
N ASP A 413 -2.60 44.37 -13.86
CA ASP A 413 -3.95 43.90 -14.28
C ASP A 413 -4.14 42.37 -14.47
N VAL A 414 -3.40 41.47 -13.81
CA VAL A 414 -3.74 40.03 -13.77
C VAL A 414 -3.16 39.35 -12.52
N PRO A 415 -3.90 38.54 -11.74
CA PRO A 415 -3.29 37.64 -10.77
C PRO A 415 -2.60 36.48 -11.52
N LYS A 416 -1.27 36.33 -11.36
CA LYS A 416 -0.53 35.19 -11.91
C LYS A 416 -0.28 34.15 -10.82
N SER A 417 -1.28 33.40 -10.41
CA SER A 417 -1.12 32.26 -9.50
C SER A 417 -0.28 31.13 -10.10
N VAL A 418 0.28 30.27 -9.24
CA VAL A 418 0.95 29.02 -9.62
C VAL A 418 0.03 27.85 -9.33
N GLN A 419 -0.21 27.00 -10.32
CA GLN A 419 -0.91 25.74 -10.11
C GLN A 419 0.08 24.66 -9.67
N ILE A 420 -0.20 24.07 -8.52
CA ILE A 420 0.48 22.89 -8.00
C ILE A 420 -0.31 21.66 -8.42
N ARG A 421 0.38 20.64 -8.92
CA ARG A 421 -0.20 19.36 -9.34
C ARG A 421 0.59 18.20 -8.74
N TRP A 422 -0.13 17.17 -8.32
CA TRP A 422 0.44 15.93 -7.82
C TRP A 422 -0.48 14.74 -8.18
N PRO A 423 0.04 13.57 -8.58
CA PRO A 423 -0.82 12.47 -9.03
C PRO A 423 -1.43 11.65 -7.87
N TYR A 424 -0.98 11.91 -6.64
CA TYR A 424 -1.48 11.30 -5.39
C TYR A 424 -2.39 12.27 -4.64
N ALA A 425 -3.34 11.73 -3.86
CA ALA A 425 -4.31 12.54 -3.12
C ALA A 425 -3.60 13.40 -2.06
N ILE A 426 -3.74 14.71 -2.18
CA ILE A 426 -3.12 15.71 -1.30
C ILE A 426 -3.91 15.77 0.01
N LEU A 427 -3.18 15.69 1.12
CA LEU A 427 -3.70 15.58 2.50
C LEU A 427 -3.41 16.83 3.34
N GLY A 428 -2.89 17.88 2.72
CA GLY A 428 -2.45 19.10 3.41
C GLY A 428 -1.03 19.48 3.04
N GLY A 429 -0.49 20.42 3.82
CA GLY A 429 0.85 20.92 3.58
C GLY A 429 1.12 22.28 4.20
N LYS A 430 2.35 22.74 4.00
CA LYS A 430 2.91 23.94 4.59
C LYS A 430 3.64 24.78 3.55
N VAL A 431 3.47 26.09 3.64
CA VAL A 431 4.20 27.07 2.84
C VAL A 431 5.07 27.88 3.79
N ALA A 432 6.38 27.63 3.76
CA ALA A 432 7.36 28.40 4.49
C ALA A 432 7.92 29.54 3.62
N ILE A 433 8.00 30.73 4.18
CA ILE A 433 8.48 31.96 3.53
C ILE A 433 9.80 32.35 4.22
N PRO A 434 10.96 31.91 3.68
CA PRO A 434 12.24 32.26 4.26
C PRO A 434 12.50 33.76 4.09
N SER A 435 12.89 34.44 5.18
CA SER A 435 13.36 35.83 5.18
C SER A 435 12.28 36.90 4.96
N ILE A 436 11.16 36.79 5.65
CA ILE A 436 10.19 37.88 5.77
C ILE A 436 10.65 38.84 6.89
N HIS A 437 10.71 40.15 6.60
CA HIS A 437 10.84 41.11 7.69
C HIS A 437 9.47 41.19 8.41
N PRO A 438 9.38 41.30 9.74
CA PRO A 438 8.10 41.39 10.45
C PRO A 438 7.19 42.59 10.07
N ARG A 439 7.68 43.48 9.20
CA ARG A 439 6.94 44.63 8.65
C ARG A 439 6.42 44.37 7.24
N ASP A 440 6.81 43.27 6.62
CA ASP A 440 6.35 42.85 5.31
C ASP A 440 4.98 42.21 5.50
N ASN A 441 3.94 42.88 5.02
CA ASN A 441 2.57 42.36 5.00
C ASN A 441 2.43 41.30 3.89
N ALA A 442 3.09 40.16 4.07
CA ALA A 442 2.88 39.03 3.18
C ALA A 442 1.47 38.50 3.35
N ALA A 443 0.87 38.16 2.22
CA ALA A 443 -0.40 37.49 2.16
C ALA A 443 -0.26 36.33 1.19
N LEU A 444 -0.87 35.21 1.56
CA LEU A 444 -0.91 34.00 0.77
C LEU A 444 -2.36 33.63 0.55
N PHE A 445 -2.68 33.20 -0.66
CA PHE A 445 -4.02 32.77 -1.00
C PHE A 445 -3.99 31.43 -1.72
N ILE A 446 -5.01 30.61 -1.47
CA ILE A 446 -5.20 29.29 -2.05
C ILE A 446 -6.53 29.21 -2.81
N SER A 447 -6.59 28.39 -3.85
CA SER A 447 -7.80 28.17 -4.65
C SER A 447 -7.84 26.76 -5.22
N ASN A 448 -9.05 26.22 -5.40
CA ASN A 448 -9.27 24.94 -6.09
C ASN A 448 -9.36 25.10 -7.62
N ASP A 449 -9.96 26.20 -8.08
CA ASP A 449 -10.29 26.45 -9.49
C ASP A 449 -9.35 27.47 -10.16
N GLY A 450 -8.58 28.22 -9.36
CA GLY A 450 -7.75 29.31 -9.85
C GLY A 450 -8.48 30.62 -10.06
N GLU A 451 -9.75 30.69 -9.68
CA GLU A 451 -10.62 31.86 -9.83
C GLU A 451 -10.98 32.44 -8.45
N VAL A 452 -11.48 31.59 -7.55
CA VAL A 452 -11.90 32.00 -6.20
C VAL A 452 -10.80 31.67 -5.20
N PHE A 453 -10.22 32.71 -4.61
CA PHE A 453 -9.09 32.61 -3.68
C PHE A 453 -9.50 32.91 -2.25
N GLU A 454 -9.10 32.03 -1.34
CA GLU A 454 -9.24 32.19 0.10
C GLU A 454 -7.88 32.54 0.71
N PRO A 455 -7.81 33.45 1.71
CA PRO A 455 -6.56 33.73 2.41
C PRO A 455 -6.12 32.53 3.24
N LEU A 456 -4.81 32.33 3.36
CA LEU A 456 -4.19 31.42 4.31
C LEU A 456 -3.60 32.21 5.47
N ASP A 457 -3.81 31.72 6.69
CA ASP A 457 -3.27 32.34 7.89
C ASP A 457 -1.76 32.11 7.96
N ILE A 458 -1.01 33.21 8.00
CA ILE A 458 0.44 33.20 8.12
C ILE A 458 0.80 33.42 9.59
N VAL A 459 1.47 32.43 10.17
CA VAL A 459 2.06 32.50 11.50
C VAL A 459 3.53 32.87 11.36
N THR A 460 3.94 33.96 12.00
CA THR A 460 5.35 34.40 12.02
C THR A 460 5.99 34.00 13.34
N GLN A 461 7.09 33.26 13.28
CA GLN A 461 7.94 32.94 14.43
C GLN A 461 9.38 33.32 14.07
N GLU A 462 9.96 34.24 14.84
CA GLU A 462 11.29 34.81 14.57
C GLU A 462 11.40 35.41 13.15
N ALA A 463 12.37 34.96 12.34
CA ALA A 463 12.63 35.40 10.96
C ALA A 463 12.00 34.47 9.89
N GLN A 464 11.06 33.62 10.29
CA GLN A 464 10.33 32.72 9.39
C GLN A 464 8.82 32.91 9.54
N ALA A 465 8.14 32.87 8.40
CA ALA A 465 6.68 32.90 8.32
C ALA A 465 6.19 31.61 7.64
N GLU A 466 5.18 30.98 8.21
CA GLU A 466 4.60 29.72 7.72
C GLU A 466 3.08 29.85 7.60
N ALA A 467 2.51 29.26 6.56
CA ALA A 467 1.08 29.02 6.45
C ALA A 467 0.80 27.54 6.23
N SER A 468 -0.17 26.99 6.95
CA SER A 468 -0.71 25.65 6.69
C SER A 468 -1.97 25.74 5.83
N PHE A 469 -2.19 24.75 4.96
CA PHE A 469 -3.44 24.60 4.21
C PHE A 469 -4.19 23.31 4.57
N ASP A 470 -3.89 22.73 5.74
CA ASP A 470 -4.55 21.53 6.26
C ASP A 470 -6.07 21.71 6.40
N ASP A 471 -6.51 22.81 7.03
CA ASP A 471 -7.93 23.12 7.22
C ASP A 471 -8.65 23.36 5.88
N TRP A 472 -7.94 23.93 4.90
CA TRP A 472 -8.47 24.09 3.55
C TRP A 472 -8.68 22.74 2.87
N ILE A 473 -7.73 21.79 2.98
CA ILE A 473 -7.87 20.43 2.45
C ILE A 473 -9.01 19.66 3.11
N GLN A 474 -9.17 19.78 4.43
CA GLN A 474 -10.24 19.08 5.17
C GLN A 474 -11.65 19.50 4.69
N ARG A 475 -11.81 20.75 4.24
CA ARG A 475 -13.08 21.27 3.69
C ARG A 475 -13.39 20.80 2.26
N GLN A 476 -12.42 20.21 1.55
CA GLN A 476 -12.64 19.77 0.16
C GLN A 476 -13.55 18.54 0.11
N ARG A 477 -14.52 18.55 -0.81
CA ARG A 477 -15.56 17.50 -0.92
C ARG A 477 -15.05 16.18 -1.50
N SER A 478 -13.96 16.21 -2.26
CA SER A 478 -13.33 15.04 -2.91
C SER A 478 -11.82 15.09 -2.74
N ALA A 479 -11.13 14.04 -3.18
CA ALA A 479 -9.67 14.04 -3.24
C ALA A 479 -9.15 15.23 -4.05
N THR A 480 -8.09 15.86 -3.55
CA THR A 480 -7.46 17.02 -4.18
C THR A 480 -6.14 16.60 -4.83
N TYR A 481 -5.99 16.85 -6.13
CA TYR A 481 -4.78 16.53 -6.91
C TYR A 481 -4.08 17.77 -7.46
N SER A 482 -4.73 18.92 -7.36
CA SER A 482 -4.17 20.20 -7.72
C SER A 482 -4.81 21.32 -6.93
N PHE A 483 -4.06 22.39 -6.72
CA PHE A 483 -4.55 23.63 -6.16
C PHE A 483 -3.71 24.78 -6.69
N TRP A 484 -4.19 26.01 -6.51
CA TRP A 484 -3.53 27.22 -6.99
C TRP A 484 -3.08 28.04 -5.79
N LEU A 485 -1.87 28.57 -5.84
CA LEU A 485 -1.32 29.50 -4.85
C LEU A 485 -1.00 30.84 -5.50
N LYS A 486 -1.19 31.94 -4.77
CA LYS A 486 -0.65 33.25 -5.13
C LYS A 486 -0.23 34.04 -3.91
N ALA A 487 0.70 34.95 -4.10
CA ALA A 487 1.02 35.95 -3.10
C ALA A 487 0.01 37.13 -3.17
N GLY A 488 0.06 38.00 -2.16
CA GLY A 488 -0.64 39.28 -2.13
C GLY A 488 -0.05 40.28 -3.14
N HIS A 489 0.40 41.43 -2.67
CA HIS A 489 0.92 42.47 -3.58
C HIS A 489 2.33 42.17 -4.09
N ALA A 490 3.25 41.78 -3.21
CA ALA A 490 4.62 41.46 -3.56
C ALA A 490 4.78 39.98 -3.92
N PRO A 491 5.67 39.62 -4.86
CA PRO A 491 6.02 38.23 -5.11
C PRO A 491 6.72 37.62 -3.88
N LEU A 492 6.57 36.30 -3.71
CA LEU A 492 7.17 35.55 -2.62
C LEU A 492 7.93 34.35 -3.17
N SER A 493 9.11 34.11 -2.61
CA SER A 493 9.82 32.83 -2.77
C SER A 493 9.50 31.98 -1.55
N CYS A 494 9.00 30.76 -1.77
CA CYS A 494 8.52 29.90 -0.71
C CYS A 494 9.08 28.49 -0.85
N GLN A 495 9.21 27.80 0.27
CA GLN A 495 9.30 26.35 0.30
C GLN A 495 7.90 25.79 0.56
N LEU A 496 7.43 24.91 -0.33
CA LEU A 496 6.14 24.23 -0.22
C LEU A 496 6.39 22.77 0.11
N ASP A 497 5.88 22.33 1.25
CA ASP A 497 5.71 20.92 1.58
C ASP A 497 4.27 20.52 1.32
N THR A 498 4.07 19.51 0.48
CA THR A 498 2.76 18.89 0.21
C THR A 498 2.74 17.48 0.77
N TYR A 499 1.80 17.18 1.66
CA TYR A 499 1.58 15.84 2.21
C TYR A 499 0.58 15.09 1.34
N PHE A 500 0.80 13.81 1.08
CA PHE A 500 -0.08 13.03 0.21
C PHE A 500 -0.22 11.57 0.63
N GLN A 501 -1.31 10.92 0.24
CA GLN A 501 -1.55 9.49 0.44
C GLN A 501 -1.03 8.67 -0.74
N PHE A 502 -0.44 7.51 -0.48
CA PHE A 502 -0.18 6.50 -1.50
C PHE A 502 -0.45 5.09 -0.97
N ALA A 503 -0.62 4.14 -1.88
CA ALA A 503 -0.74 2.72 -1.56
C ALA A 503 0.66 2.11 -1.45
N PRO A 504 1.10 1.59 -0.28
CA PRO A 504 2.45 1.04 -0.10
C PRO A 504 2.85 0.00 -1.14
N ARG A 505 1.92 -0.89 -1.50
CA ARG A 505 2.16 -2.01 -2.43
C ARG A 505 2.52 -1.53 -3.85
N SER A 506 2.13 -0.32 -4.23
CA SER A 506 2.39 0.27 -5.57
C SER A 506 3.85 0.69 -5.81
N LEU A 507 4.68 0.73 -4.77
CA LEU A 507 6.07 1.17 -4.91
C LEU A 507 7.04 0.00 -4.82
N ALA A 508 8.11 0.08 -5.60
CA ALA A 508 9.19 -0.90 -5.62
C ALA A 508 9.93 -0.93 -4.26
N GLN A 509 9.75 -2.00 -3.51
CA GLN A 509 10.33 -2.18 -2.17
C GLN A 509 11.47 -3.20 -2.19
N VAL A 510 12.46 -3.01 -1.31
CA VAL A 510 13.47 -4.02 -1.02
C VAL A 510 12.81 -5.19 -0.29
N ARG A 511 13.06 -6.41 -0.75
CA ARG A 511 12.54 -7.67 -0.22
C ARG A 511 13.70 -8.66 0.03
N PRO A 512 13.47 -9.78 0.74
CA PRO A 512 14.45 -10.86 0.83
C PRO A 512 14.80 -11.39 -0.56
N GLY A 513 16.07 -11.76 -0.76
CA GLY A 513 16.59 -12.21 -2.06
C GLY A 513 17.23 -11.10 -2.89
N LEU A 514 17.37 -11.36 -4.19
CA LEU A 514 17.93 -10.41 -5.15
C LEU A 514 16.84 -9.43 -5.64
N ASN A 515 17.09 -8.14 -5.46
CA ASN A 515 16.20 -7.08 -5.92
C ASN A 515 16.87 -6.34 -7.07
N ASP A 516 16.50 -6.67 -8.30
CA ASP A 516 16.91 -5.93 -9.50
C ASP A 516 15.95 -4.78 -9.74
N PHE A 517 16.45 -3.55 -9.73
CA PHE A 517 15.69 -2.33 -9.96
C PHE A 517 16.08 -1.67 -11.28
N ASP A 518 15.08 -1.13 -11.95
CA ASP A 518 15.21 -0.28 -13.13
C ASP A 518 14.57 1.08 -12.80
N LEU A 519 15.31 2.17 -13.01
CA LEU A 519 14.86 3.55 -12.84
C LEU A 519 14.83 4.25 -14.20
N PHE A 520 13.64 4.65 -14.62
CA PHE A 520 13.42 5.41 -15.85
C PHE A 520 13.26 6.90 -15.53
N LEU A 521 13.92 7.76 -16.31
CA LEU A 521 13.87 9.22 -16.17
C LEU A 521 13.26 9.84 -17.43
N GLU A 522 11.95 10.06 -17.43
CA GLU A 522 11.25 10.71 -18.53
C GLU A 522 11.37 12.24 -18.43
N GLY A 523 11.66 12.89 -19.55
CA GLY A 523 11.61 14.35 -19.67
C GLY A 523 10.20 14.89 -19.92
N ILE A 524 9.97 16.14 -19.51
CA ILE A 524 8.67 16.80 -19.75
C ILE A 524 8.66 17.64 -21.03
N ASP A 525 9.83 18.08 -21.48
CA ASP A 525 9.98 18.88 -22.70
C ASP A 525 10.55 18.01 -23.84
N ASN A 526 10.06 18.20 -25.07
CA ASN A 526 10.64 17.64 -26.31
C ASN A 526 12.04 18.21 -26.64
N ASN A 527 12.59 19.06 -25.77
CA ASN A 527 13.82 19.79 -26.04
C ASN A 527 15.03 18.92 -25.69
N SER A 528 15.73 18.46 -26.72
CA SER A 528 16.95 17.64 -26.70
C SER A 528 18.19 18.38 -26.15
N SER A 529 18.02 19.32 -25.23
CA SER A 529 19.14 20.03 -24.61
C SER A 529 20.05 19.04 -23.90
N SER A 530 21.32 19.06 -24.27
CA SER A 530 22.33 18.00 -24.14
C SER A 530 22.86 17.74 -22.72
N GLY A 531 22.06 17.97 -21.68
CA GLY A 531 22.43 17.69 -20.29
C GLY A 531 21.72 16.44 -19.76
N ALA A 532 22.49 15.49 -19.23
CA ALA A 532 21.97 14.35 -18.46
C ALA A 532 20.97 14.80 -17.37
N ARG A 533 19.78 14.18 -17.31
CA ARG A 533 18.86 14.33 -16.18
C ARG A 533 19.49 13.65 -14.98
N ARG A 534 19.36 14.23 -13.78
CA ARG A 534 20.00 13.69 -12.59
C ARG A 534 19.01 13.53 -11.45
N VAL A 535 18.80 12.30 -11.01
CA VAL A 535 17.93 12.00 -9.86
C VAL A 535 18.73 11.21 -8.82
N ARG A 536 18.76 11.72 -7.60
CA ARG A 536 19.24 10.96 -6.43
C ARG A 536 18.11 10.06 -5.95
N VAL A 537 18.42 8.80 -5.71
CA VAL A 537 17.51 7.82 -5.11
C VAL A 537 18.10 7.33 -3.80
N GLU A 538 17.27 7.28 -2.76
CA GLU A 538 17.60 6.64 -1.49
C GLU A 538 16.52 5.60 -1.15
N LEU A 539 16.93 4.36 -0.90
CA LEU A 539 16.06 3.29 -0.43
C LEU A 539 16.45 2.97 1.01
N LEU A 540 15.51 3.14 1.94
CA LEU A 540 15.72 2.86 3.37
C LEU A 540 14.88 1.65 3.78
N TRP A 541 15.52 0.66 4.39
CA TRP A 541 14.86 -0.51 4.98
C TRP A 541 15.56 -0.95 6.26
N GLU A 542 14.89 -1.79 7.03
CA GLU A 542 15.49 -2.47 8.17
C GLU A 542 15.51 -3.98 7.92
N GLU A 543 16.66 -4.59 8.20
CA GLU A 543 16.82 -6.03 8.31
C GLU A 543 16.64 -6.39 9.79
N LEU A 544 15.55 -7.07 10.11
CA LEU A 544 15.16 -7.36 11.48
C LEU A 544 15.82 -8.65 11.96
N THR A 545 16.43 -8.58 13.14
CA THR A 545 16.98 -9.71 13.87
C THR A 545 16.31 -9.82 15.23
N GLN A 546 16.00 -11.03 15.68
CA GLN A 546 15.46 -11.18 17.03
C GLN A 546 16.56 -10.90 18.07
N ALA A 547 16.34 -9.91 18.94
CA ALA A 547 17.15 -9.58 20.11
C ALA A 547 16.64 -10.32 21.36
N GLU A 548 17.42 -10.36 22.44
CA GLU A 548 16.89 -10.63 23.78
C GLU A 548 16.16 -9.39 24.33
N ALA A 549 14.99 -9.56 24.96
CA ALA A 549 14.31 -8.44 25.62
C ALA A 549 15.14 -7.88 26.77
N THR A 550 15.72 -6.70 26.55
CA THR A 550 16.37 -5.89 27.57
C THR A 550 15.36 -4.85 28.02
N LEU A 551 14.99 -4.89 29.31
CA LEU A 551 14.07 -3.92 29.91
C LEU A 551 14.78 -2.55 29.99
N PRO A 552 14.10 -1.42 29.72
CA PRO A 552 14.59 -0.10 30.10
C PRO A 552 14.65 0.10 31.61
#